data_AF-A0A0K8RL22-F1
#
_entry.id   AF-A0A0K8RL22-F1
#
_cell.length_a   1.000
_cell.length_b   1.000
_cell.length_c   1.000
_cell.angle_alpha   90.00
_cell.angle_beta   90.00
_cell.angle_gamma   90.00
#
_symmetry.space_group_name_H-M   'P 1'
#
loop_
_entity.id
_entity.type
_entity.pdbx_description
1 polymer ?
#
loop_
_entity_poly.entity_id
_entity_poly.type
_entity_poly.pdbx_seq_one_letter_code
_entity_poly.pdbx_strand_id
1 'polypeptide(L)'
;MRLLVFLTLCSFEYCNSISQNADSALDPTKDAWTVMSQNKKFYLLYRSNENDTLMGETSKCVQTKYYKIDRARKTLENRILYRNNKTGHMESNSVFITIKKSNDTLSYYDVISVGSLDTTNNKTCHTVRSVDDDQFQVWMTEGHDPNDIDPGCEKAYQDAPLIFSCPVPREKYYIYNQTICN
;
A
#
# COMPACT_ATOMS: atom_id res chain seq x y z
N MET A 1 22.42 -12.50 16.94
CA MET A 1 22.64 -11.29 17.77
C MET A 1 23.98 -10.67 17.40
N ARG A 2 23.97 -9.50 16.76
CA ARG A 2 25.05 -8.50 16.74
C ARG A 2 24.43 -7.18 16.31
N LEU A 3 24.53 -6.20 17.21
CA LEU A 3 24.24 -4.79 17.01
C LEU A 3 25.57 -4.07 16.77
N LEU A 4 25.60 -3.10 15.84
CA LEU A 4 26.16 -1.73 15.99
C LEU A 4 26.62 -1.17 14.64
N VAL A 5 26.16 0.05 14.33
CA VAL A 5 26.98 1.08 13.69
C VAL A 5 26.65 2.43 14.35
N PHE A 6 27.66 3.06 14.95
CA PHE A 6 27.69 4.49 15.23
C PHE A 6 28.41 5.15 14.05
N LEU A 7 27.74 6.06 13.34
CA LEU A 7 28.34 7.04 12.43
C LEU A 7 27.59 8.36 12.65
N THR A 8 28.12 9.21 13.54
CA THR A 8 28.82 10.47 13.21
C THR A 8 27.93 11.53 12.58
N LEU A 9 27.77 12.61 13.34
CA LEU A 9 27.14 13.89 13.02
C LEU A 9 27.45 14.37 11.59
N CYS A 10 26.49 14.20 10.68
CA CYS A 10 26.32 15.15 9.60
C CYS A 10 25.18 16.10 10.01
N SER A 11 25.53 17.36 10.15
CA SER A 11 24.63 18.50 10.32
C SER A 11 23.78 18.67 9.05
N PHE A 12 22.85 17.76 8.83
CA PHE A 12 21.71 18.02 7.97
C PHE A 12 20.64 18.60 8.86
N GLU A 13 20.18 19.80 8.54
CA GLU A 13 18.95 20.36 9.08
C GLU A 13 17.91 19.25 9.02
N TYR A 14 17.59 18.72 10.19
CA TYR A 14 16.60 17.67 10.35
C TYR A 14 15.36 18.17 9.65
N CYS A 15 14.92 17.41 8.64
CA CYS A 15 13.57 17.53 8.15
C CYS A 15 12.69 17.23 9.36
N ASN A 16 12.33 18.26 10.11
CA ASN A 16 11.36 18.23 11.19
C ASN A 16 10.00 18.04 10.53
N SER A 17 9.78 16.87 9.95
CA SER A 17 8.48 16.24 9.91
C SER A 17 8.51 15.10 10.91
N ILE A 18 8.74 15.46 12.19
CA ILE A 18 7.91 14.83 13.21
C ILE A 18 6.50 15.15 12.74
N SER A 19 5.84 14.17 12.12
CA SER A 19 4.39 14.23 11.90
C SER A 19 3.79 14.30 13.30
N GLN A 20 3.69 15.52 13.84
CA GLN A 20 2.87 15.86 14.97
C GLN A 20 1.43 15.83 14.49
N ASN A 21 0.95 14.63 14.15
CA ASN A 21 -0.46 14.29 14.18
C ASN A 21 -0.63 13.14 15.19
N ALA A 22 0.00 13.30 16.36
CA ALA A 22 -0.62 12.83 17.59
C ALA A 22 -1.81 13.77 17.85
N ASP A 23 -2.99 13.20 18.04
CA ASP A 23 -4.27 13.88 18.33
C ASP A 23 -5.09 14.41 17.15
N SER A 24 -5.22 13.61 16.08
CA SER A 24 -6.41 13.69 15.23
C SER A 24 -7.45 12.67 15.72
N ALA A 25 -8.64 13.16 16.07
CA ALA A 25 -9.80 12.33 16.44
C ALA A 25 -9.96 11.13 15.48
N LEU A 26 -10.23 9.95 16.05
CA LEU A 26 -10.57 8.67 15.38
C LEU A 26 -10.72 8.83 13.87
N ASP A 27 -9.64 8.62 13.13
CA ASP A 27 -9.70 8.65 11.67
C ASP A 27 -9.86 7.20 11.18
N PRO A 28 -11.11 6.69 11.00
CA PRO A 28 -11.36 5.34 10.51
C PRO A 28 -10.76 5.10 9.12
N THR A 29 -10.27 6.14 8.46
CA THR A 29 -9.60 6.06 7.18
C THR A 29 -8.24 5.36 7.25
N LYS A 30 -7.67 5.22 8.45
CA LYS A 30 -6.39 4.52 8.71
C LYS A 30 -6.53 3.05 9.06
N ASP A 31 -7.75 2.52 9.11
CA ASP A 31 -7.98 1.12 9.50
C ASP A 31 -7.87 0.16 8.31
N ALA A 32 -6.65 -0.39 8.13
CA ALA A 32 -6.32 -1.45 7.20
C ALA A 32 -7.29 -2.62 7.24
N TRP A 33 -7.77 -2.99 8.42
CA TRP A 33 -8.71 -4.09 8.56
C TRP A 33 -10.05 -3.76 7.92
N THR A 34 -10.57 -2.55 8.15
CA THR A 34 -11.82 -2.09 7.56
C THR A 34 -11.74 -2.04 6.04
N VAL A 35 -10.61 -1.60 5.46
CA VAL A 35 -10.39 -1.56 4.01
C VAL A 35 -10.27 -2.97 3.43
N MET A 36 -9.29 -3.75 3.90
CA MET A 36 -8.93 -5.04 3.29
C MET A 36 -9.97 -6.15 3.54
N SER A 37 -10.87 -5.99 4.51
CA SER A 37 -11.96 -6.94 4.77
C SER A 37 -13.24 -6.68 3.97
N GLN A 38 -13.26 -5.66 3.10
CA GLN A 38 -14.36 -5.45 2.16
C GLN A 38 -14.38 -6.56 1.10
N ASN A 39 -15.56 -7.12 0.82
CA ASN A 39 -15.73 -8.16 -0.21
C ASN A 39 -15.69 -7.57 -1.63
N LYS A 40 -14.63 -6.83 -1.94
CA LYS A 40 -14.41 -6.03 -3.15
C LYS A 40 -13.07 -6.40 -3.75
N LYS A 41 -12.94 -6.29 -5.07
CA LYS A 41 -11.63 -6.31 -5.72
C LYS A 41 -10.97 -4.95 -5.58
N PHE A 42 -9.65 -4.97 -5.48
CA PHE A 42 -8.82 -3.78 -5.53
C PHE A 42 -7.89 -3.86 -6.73
N TYR A 43 -7.76 -2.77 -7.46
CA TYR A 43 -6.94 -2.65 -8.67
C TYR A 43 -5.75 -1.74 -8.39
N LEU A 44 -4.53 -2.19 -8.69
CA LEU A 44 -3.34 -1.37 -8.53
C LEU A 44 -3.28 -0.35 -9.67
N LEU A 45 -3.41 0.93 -9.34
CA LEU A 45 -3.35 2.01 -10.33
C LEU A 45 -1.91 2.30 -10.73
N TYR A 46 -1.05 2.55 -9.75
CA TYR A 46 0.36 2.84 -9.96
C TYR A 46 1.19 2.50 -8.71
N ARG A 47 2.49 2.33 -8.92
CA ARG A 47 3.49 2.10 -7.88
C ARG A 47 4.81 2.83 -8.14
N SER A 48 5.65 2.95 -7.13
CA SER A 48 6.92 3.70 -7.19
C SER A 48 8.09 2.94 -7.79
N ASN A 49 8.05 1.60 -7.80
CA ASN A 49 9.06 0.76 -8.45
C ASN A 49 8.39 -0.04 -9.56
N GLU A 50 8.96 -0.08 -10.76
CA GLU A 50 8.31 -0.78 -11.88
C GLU A 50 8.27 -2.31 -11.68
N ASN A 51 9.20 -2.88 -10.94
CA ASN A 51 9.33 -4.33 -10.79
C ASN A 51 8.82 -4.79 -9.42
N ASP A 52 7.91 -5.76 -9.42
CA ASP A 52 7.47 -6.50 -8.23
C ASP A 52 7.20 -7.96 -8.61
N THR A 53 8.00 -8.88 -8.09
CA THR A 53 7.92 -10.30 -8.44
C THR A 53 6.63 -10.97 -7.97
N LEU A 54 6.04 -10.50 -6.86
CA LEU A 54 4.76 -10.99 -6.36
C LEU A 54 3.61 -10.59 -7.30
N MET A 55 3.79 -9.50 -8.05
CA MET A 55 2.81 -8.92 -8.96
C MET A 55 3.18 -9.07 -10.44
N GLY A 56 4.01 -10.06 -10.78
CA GLY A 56 4.35 -10.38 -12.17
C GLY A 56 5.40 -9.47 -12.79
N GLU A 57 6.36 -9.01 -12.00
CA GLU A 57 7.42 -8.08 -12.40
C GLU A 57 6.83 -6.77 -12.91
N THR A 58 6.94 -6.47 -14.21
CA THR A 58 6.38 -5.27 -14.86
C THR A 58 4.97 -5.48 -15.42
N SER A 59 4.31 -6.59 -15.04
CA SER A 59 2.98 -6.94 -15.51
C SER A 59 1.93 -5.87 -15.18
N LYS A 60 0.93 -5.77 -16.06
CA LYS A 60 -0.21 -4.87 -15.90
C LYS A 60 -1.40 -5.58 -15.27
N CYS A 61 -2.46 -4.82 -14.97
CA CYS A 61 -3.74 -5.35 -14.50
C CYS A 61 -3.65 -6.11 -13.19
N VAL A 62 -2.78 -5.64 -12.30
CA VAL A 62 -2.65 -6.20 -10.97
C VAL A 62 -3.93 -5.91 -10.18
N GLN A 63 -4.54 -6.95 -9.64
CA GLN A 63 -5.72 -6.86 -8.79
C GLN A 63 -5.62 -7.86 -7.62
N THR A 64 -6.27 -7.55 -6.52
CA THR A 64 -6.32 -8.45 -5.35
C THR A 64 -7.71 -8.53 -4.75
N LYS A 65 -8.02 -9.69 -4.18
CA LYS A 65 -9.22 -9.94 -3.38
C LYS A 65 -8.96 -11.10 -2.43
N TYR A 66 -9.45 -10.99 -1.19
CA TYR A 66 -9.43 -12.12 -0.27
C TYR A 66 -10.43 -13.19 -0.70
N TYR A 67 -10.04 -14.46 -0.53
CA TYR A 67 -10.95 -15.61 -0.69
C TYR A 67 -11.25 -16.31 0.63
N LYS A 68 -10.47 -16.04 1.68
CA LYS A 68 -10.73 -16.51 3.05
C LYS A 68 -10.32 -15.46 4.06
N ILE A 69 -11.10 -15.35 5.13
CA ILE A 69 -10.96 -14.32 6.17
C ILE A 69 -11.14 -14.97 7.55
N ASP A 70 -10.21 -14.71 8.47
CA ASP A 70 -10.34 -15.01 9.89
C ASP A 70 -10.42 -13.68 10.64
N ARG A 71 -11.64 -13.33 11.08
CA ARG A 71 -11.90 -12.05 11.75
C ARG A 71 -11.34 -11.99 13.16
N ALA A 72 -11.21 -13.14 13.83
CA ALA A 72 -10.69 -13.21 15.19
C ALA A 72 -9.17 -13.02 15.20
N ARG A 73 -8.48 -13.62 14.22
CA ARG A 73 -7.03 -13.49 14.07
C ARG A 73 -6.59 -12.30 13.21
N LYS A 74 -7.54 -11.59 12.59
CA LYS A 74 -7.27 -10.49 11.66
C LYS A 74 -6.38 -10.92 10.49
N THR A 75 -6.66 -12.09 9.92
CA THR A 75 -5.90 -12.64 8.80
C THR A 75 -6.77 -12.83 7.55
N LEU A 76 -6.13 -12.72 6.39
CA LEU A 76 -6.76 -12.82 5.07
C LEU A 76 -5.90 -13.70 4.15
N GLU A 77 -6.49 -14.69 3.50
CA GLU A 77 -5.86 -15.36 2.36
C GLU A 77 -6.35 -14.67 1.08
N ASN A 78 -5.42 -14.13 0.31
CA ASN A 78 -5.67 -13.32 -0.87
C ASN A 78 -5.13 -13.99 -2.12
N ARG A 79 -5.77 -13.69 -3.25
CA ARG A 79 -5.21 -13.92 -4.58
C ARG A 79 -4.86 -12.59 -5.20
N ILE A 80 -3.57 -12.42 -5.50
CA ILE A 80 -3.09 -11.37 -6.39
C ILE A 80 -3.14 -11.95 -7.80
N LEU A 81 -3.81 -11.25 -8.71
CA LEU A 81 -3.88 -11.58 -10.12
C LEU A 81 -3.15 -10.50 -10.91
N TYR A 82 -2.47 -10.89 -11.97
CA TYR A 82 -1.80 -9.97 -12.91
C TYR A 82 -1.84 -10.54 -14.31
N ARG A 83 -1.75 -9.68 -15.32
CA ARG A 83 -1.75 -10.08 -16.73
C ARG A 83 -0.33 -10.38 -17.18
N ASN A 84 -0.04 -11.64 -17.49
CA ASN A 84 1.27 -12.05 -17.99
C ASN A 84 1.59 -11.32 -19.30
N ASN A 85 2.73 -10.62 -19.36
CA ASN A 85 3.12 -9.80 -20.50
C ASN A 85 3.40 -10.60 -21.79
N LYS A 86 3.75 -11.89 -21.69
CA LYS A 86 4.05 -12.76 -22.84
C LYS A 86 2.81 -13.45 -23.40
N THR A 87 1.97 -13.98 -22.52
CA THR A 87 0.81 -14.80 -22.92
C THR A 87 -0.48 -13.98 -22.98
N GLY A 88 -0.54 -12.84 -22.30
CA GLY A 88 -1.74 -12.04 -22.13
C GLY A 88 -2.78 -12.67 -21.20
N HIS A 89 -2.52 -13.84 -20.63
CA HIS A 89 -3.41 -14.53 -19.69
C HIS A 89 -3.25 -13.99 -18.26
N MET A 90 -4.29 -14.13 -17.45
CA MET A 90 -4.22 -13.82 -16.03
C MET A 90 -3.51 -14.94 -15.29
N GLU A 91 -2.48 -14.59 -14.54
CA GLU A 91 -1.80 -15.46 -13.59
C GLU A 91 -2.16 -15.06 -12.16
N SER A 92 -1.87 -15.95 -11.21
CA SER A 92 -2.27 -15.76 -9.80
C SER A 92 -1.19 -16.18 -8.82
N ASN A 93 -0.94 -15.33 -7.83
CA ASN A 93 -0.17 -15.65 -6.63
C ASN A 93 -1.10 -15.65 -5.40
N SER A 94 -0.90 -16.63 -4.52
CA SER A 94 -1.61 -16.70 -3.24
C SER A 94 -0.75 -16.06 -2.15
N VAL A 95 -1.36 -15.20 -1.35
CA VAL A 95 -0.69 -14.47 -0.27
C VAL A 95 -1.49 -14.55 1.02
N PHE A 96 -0.77 -14.71 2.13
CA PHE A 96 -1.32 -14.69 3.47
C PHE A 96 -1.03 -13.34 4.13
N ILE A 97 -2.09 -12.58 4.42
CA ILE A 97 -2.01 -11.26 5.05
C ILE A 97 -2.40 -11.39 6.52
N THR A 98 -1.59 -10.81 7.41
CA THR A 98 -1.97 -10.56 8.81
C THR A 98 -2.06 -9.07 9.05
N ILE A 99 -3.14 -8.58 9.65
CA ILE A 99 -3.33 -7.16 9.93
C ILE A 99 -3.11 -6.91 11.42
N LYS A 100 -2.22 -5.97 11.74
CA LYS A 100 -1.74 -5.68 13.10
C LYS A 100 -1.77 -4.17 13.34
N LYS A 101 -1.61 -3.80 14.60
CA LYS A 101 -1.37 -2.41 15.00
C LYS A 101 0.14 -2.18 15.05
N SER A 102 0.60 -1.02 14.61
CA SER A 102 1.98 -0.56 14.82
C SER A 102 2.24 -0.25 16.29
N ASN A 103 1.20 0.16 17.01
CA ASN A 103 1.22 0.50 18.43
C ASN A 103 -0.08 0.03 19.11
N ASP A 104 0.05 -0.66 20.24
CA ASP A 104 -1.08 -1.22 20.98
C ASP A 104 -2.06 -0.16 21.52
N THR A 105 -1.63 1.10 21.64
CA THR A 105 -2.49 2.21 22.04
C THR A 105 -3.44 2.69 20.95
N LEU A 106 -3.19 2.33 19.67
CA LEU A 106 -4.07 2.70 18.56
C LEU A 106 -5.40 1.96 18.66
N SER A 107 -6.50 2.63 18.31
CA SER A 107 -7.82 2.02 18.23
C SER A 107 -8.07 1.26 16.92
N TYR A 108 -7.21 1.45 15.90
CA TYR A 108 -7.31 0.88 14.56
C TYR A 108 -6.10 0.02 14.20
N TYR A 109 -6.19 -0.75 13.11
CA TYR A 109 -5.08 -1.54 12.58
C TYR A 109 -4.48 -0.85 11.36
N ASP A 110 -3.18 -0.64 11.34
CA ASP A 110 -2.47 0.15 10.32
C ASP A 110 -1.32 -0.62 9.67
N VAL A 111 -0.97 -1.80 10.17
CA VAL A 111 0.12 -2.62 9.64
C VAL A 111 -0.43 -3.83 8.91
N ILE A 112 -0.12 -3.96 7.62
CA ILE A 112 -0.32 -5.19 6.85
C ILE A 112 0.99 -6.00 6.92
N SER A 113 0.91 -7.26 7.33
CA SER A 113 2.06 -8.16 7.42
C SER A 113 2.25 -8.89 6.08
N VAL A 114 2.35 -8.09 5.02
CA VAL A 114 2.84 -8.36 3.64
C VAL A 114 3.41 -7.03 3.05
N GLY A 115 3.61 -5.99 3.88
CA GLY A 115 3.95 -4.59 3.54
C GLY A 115 3.10 -3.59 4.36
N SER A 116 3.57 -2.41 4.78
CA SER A 116 2.80 -1.47 5.64
C SER A 116 1.70 -0.69 4.88
N LEU A 117 0.73 -0.14 5.61
CA LEU A 117 -0.34 0.68 5.05
C LEU A 117 -0.25 2.12 5.55
N ASP A 118 0.30 3.02 4.74
CA ASP A 118 0.15 4.47 4.96
C ASP A 118 -1.21 4.91 4.40
N THR A 119 -2.26 4.53 5.11
CA THR A 119 -3.63 4.79 4.65
C THR A 119 -4.00 6.27 4.74
N THR A 120 -4.49 6.78 3.62
CA THR A 120 -5.48 7.85 3.59
C THR A 120 -6.66 7.28 2.80
N ASN A 121 -7.66 6.69 3.48
CA ASN A 121 -8.88 6.32 2.79
C ASN A 121 -9.72 7.58 2.57
N ASN A 122 -9.92 7.90 1.30
CA ASN A 122 -11.18 8.48 0.90
C ASN A 122 -11.81 7.48 -0.07
N LYS A 123 -13.14 7.37 -0.02
CA LYS A 123 -14.03 6.25 -0.43
C LYS A 123 -13.67 5.43 -1.70
N THR A 124 -12.81 5.91 -2.57
CA THR A 124 -12.47 5.36 -3.89
C THR A 124 -11.12 4.62 -3.93
N CYS A 125 -10.16 4.94 -3.04
CA CYS A 125 -8.78 4.45 -3.13
C CYS A 125 -8.07 4.31 -1.76
N HIS A 126 -6.90 3.67 -1.77
CA HIS A 126 -5.99 3.60 -0.63
C HIS A 126 -4.53 3.53 -1.08
N THR A 127 -3.66 4.10 -0.24
CA THR A 127 -2.20 4.08 -0.46
C THR A 127 -1.56 3.08 0.49
N VAL A 128 -0.65 2.25 -0.05
CA VAL A 128 0.08 1.20 0.66
C VAL A 128 1.58 1.51 0.53
N ARG A 129 2.34 1.22 1.59
CA ARG A 129 3.80 1.36 1.61
C ARG A 129 4.44 0.07 2.11
N SER A 130 5.11 -0.66 1.25
CA SER A 130 5.92 -1.79 1.68
C SER A 130 7.09 -1.31 2.57
N VAL A 131 7.27 -1.94 3.75
CA VAL A 131 8.36 -1.59 4.68
C VAL A 131 9.69 -2.16 4.22
N ASP A 132 9.65 -3.30 3.51
CA ASP A 132 10.83 -4.08 3.19
C ASP A 132 11.67 -3.43 2.07
N ASP A 133 11.00 -2.80 1.11
CA ASP A 133 11.61 -2.21 -0.09
C ASP A 133 11.19 -0.75 -0.34
N ASP A 134 10.53 -0.12 0.63
CA ASP A 134 10.03 1.26 0.59
C ASP A 134 9.17 1.56 -0.67
N GLN A 135 8.50 0.53 -1.22
CA GLN A 135 7.65 0.68 -2.39
C GLN A 135 6.28 1.25 -2.01
N PHE A 136 5.88 2.34 -2.67
CA PHE A 136 4.57 2.95 -2.54
C PHE A 136 3.64 2.48 -3.65
N GLN A 137 2.37 2.29 -3.31
CA GLN A 137 1.35 1.77 -4.21
C GLN A 137 0.03 2.49 -3.98
N VAL A 138 -0.71 2.78 -5.05
CA VAL A 138 -2.08 3.31 -4.96
C VAL A 138 -3.06 2.34 -5.59
N TRP A 139 -4.05 1.95 -4.79
CA TRP A 139 -5.05 0.95 -5.14
C TRP A 139 -6.44 1.59 -5.20
N MET A 140 -7.21 1.20 -6.21
CA MET A 140 -8.59 1.62 -6.43
C MET A 140 -9.54 0.48 -6.07
N THR A 141 -10.65 0.80 -5.42
CA THR A 141 -11.72 -0.16 -5.14
C THR A 141 -12.57 -0.40 -6.40
N GLU A 142 -13.03 -1.64 -6.63
CA GLU A 142 -13.90 -1.94 -7.78
C GLU A 142 -15.14 -1.02 -7.82
N GLY A 143 -15.55 -0.66 -9.05
CA GLY A 143 -16.72 0.19 -9.28
C GLY A 143 -16.44 1.69 -9.28
N HIS A 144 -15.17 2.10 -9.13
CA HIS A 144 -14.74 3.49 -9.28
C HIS A 144 -14.08 3.75 -10.64
N ASP A 145 -14.13 5.01 -11.09
CA ASP A 145 -13.42 5.47 -12.29
C ASP A 145 -11.96 5.75 -11.92
N PRO A 146 -10.97 5.18 -12.64
CA PRO A 146 -9.55 5.47 -12.40
C PRO A 146 -9.18 6.95 -12.58
N ASN A 147 -10.00 7.73 -13.28
CA ASN A 147 -9.80 9.18 -13.48
C ASN A 147 -10.46 10.05 -12.40
N ASP A 148 -11.29 9.45 -11.52
CA ASP A 148 -12.01 10.12 -10.43
C ASP A 148 -11.67 9.46 -9.08
N ILE A 149 -10.37 9.30 -8.84
CA ILE A 149 -9.86 8.85 -7.54
C ILE A 149 -9.60 10.03 -6.63
N ASP A 150 -9.78 9.80 -5.33
CA ASP A 150 -9.57 10.85 -4.35
C ASP A 150 -8.14 11.42 -4.34
N PRO A 151 -7.99 12.75 -4.40
CA PRO A 151 -6.68 13.41 -4.34
C PRO A 151 -5.86 13.09 -3.10
N GLY A 152 -6.51 12.68 -2.00
CA GLY A 152 -5.86 12.26 -0.76
C GLY A 152 -4.94 11.06 -0.93
N CYS A 153 -5.26 10.12 -1.84
CA CYS A 153 -4.40 8.98 -2.12
C CYS A 153 -3.10 9.40 -2.82
N GLU A 154 -3.20 10.34 -3.77
CA GLU A 154 -2.04 10.92 -4.42
C GLU A 154 -1.18 11.72 -3.44
N LYS A 155 -1.82 12.51 -2.58
CA LYS A 155 -1.13 13.26 -1.54
C LYS A 155 -0.37 12.33 -0.59
N ALA A 156 -1.02 11.26 -0.12
CA ALA A 156 -0.38 10.25 0.72
C ALA A 156 0.80 9.57 0.01
N TYR A 157 0.65 9.29 -1.28
CA TYR A 157 1.71 8.73 -2.11
C TYR A 157 2.90 9.67 -2.25
N GLN A 158 2.68 10.99 -2.42
CA GLN A 158 3.76 11.97 -2.64
C GLN A 158 4.41 12.48 -1.36
N ASP A 159 3.63 12.71 -0.31
CA ASP A 159 4.09 13.44 0.88
C ASP A 159 4.71 12.52 1.95
N ALA A 160 4.50 11.20 1.86
CA ALA A 160 5.00 10.26 2.86
C ALA A 160 6.55 10.22 2.91
N PRO A 161 7.22 10.47 4.04
CA PRO A 161 8.68 10.50 4.10
C PRO A 161 9.28 9.13 3.74
N LEU A 162 10.38 9.12 2.97
CA LEU A 162 11.14 7.90 2.69
C LEU A 162 11.87 7.46 3.97
N ILE A 163 12.15 6.16 4.14
CA ILE A 163 12.77 5.65 5.38
C ILE A 163 14.16 6.30 5.58
N PHE A 164 14.84 6.64 4.48
CA PHE A 164 16.23 7.10 4.49
C PHE A 164 16.44 8.49 3.87
N SER A 165 15.38 9.23 3.48
CA SER A 165 15.54 10.52 2.80
C SER A 165 14.29 11.41 2.80
N CYS A 166 14.48 12.68 2.44
CA CYS A 166 13.38 13.64 2.25
C CYS A 166 12.45 13.20 1.10
N PRO A 167 11.17 13.62 1.11
CA PRO A 167 10.25 13.36 0.00
C PRO A 167 10.81 13.95 -1.31
N VAL A 168 11.15 13.08 -2.25
CA VAL A 168 11.41 13.44 -3.65
C VAL A 168 10.17 13.06 -4.44
N PRO A 169 9.76 13.82 -5.48
CA PRO A 169 8.67 13.41 -6.35
C PRO A 169 8.87 11.96 -6.79
N ARG A 170 7.95 11.07 -6.39
CA ARG A 170 8.04 9.65 -6.71
C ARG A 170 7.56 9.45 -8.13
N GLU A 171 8.36 8.72 -8.92
CA GLU A 171 7.94 8.25 -10.22
C GLU A 171 6.67 7.38 -10.10
N LYS A 172 5.83 7.38 -11.13
CA LYS A 172 4.61 6.59 -11.19
C LYS A 172 4.69 5.60 -12.34
N TYR A 173 4.76 4.33 -12.00
CA TYR A 173 4.60 3.25 -12.96
C TYR A 173 3.12 2.85 -13.00
N TYR A 174 2.38 3.31 -14.01
CA TYR A 174 0.97 3.00 -14.17
C TYR A 174 0.77 1.51 -14.50
N ILE A 175 0.01 0.81 -13.67
CA ILE A 175 -0.23 -0.63 -13.75
C ILE A 175 -1.64 -0.93 -14.27
N TYR A 176 -2.63 -0.12 -13.89
CA TYR A 176 -4.00 -0.25 -14.40
C TYR A 176 -4.16 0.44 -15.74
N ASN A 177 -4.81 -0.25 -16.68
CA ASN A 177 -5.20 0.30 -17.97
C ASN A 177 -6.61 -0.22 -18.31
N GLN A 178 -7.56 0.71 -18.37
CA GLN A 178 -8.98 0.41 -18.53
C GLN A 178 -9.31 -0.39 -19.80
N THR A 179 -8.50 -0.28 -20.85
CA THR A 179 -8.74 -0.98 -22.12
C THR A 179 -8.32 -2.46 -22.07
N ILE A 180 -7.35 -2.81 -21.21
CA ILE A 180 -6.77 -4.16 -21.18
C ILE A 180 -7.00 -4.92 -19.86
N CYS A 181 -7.46 -4.23 -18.82
CA CYS A 181 -7.66 -4.82 -17.49
C CYS A 181 -9.11 -5.15 -17.14
N ASN A 182 -10.04 -4.88 -18.07
CA ASN A 182 -11.46 -5.19 -17.93
C ASN A 182 -11.83 -6.53 -18.56
#